data_AF-A0A929PPE6-F1
#
_entry.id   AF-A0A929PPE6-F1
#
_cell.length_a   1.000
_cell.length_b   1.000
_cell.length_c   1.000
_cell.angle_alpha   90.00
_cell.angle_beta   90.00
_cell.angle_gamma   90.00
#
_symmetry.space_group_name_H-M   'P 1'
#
loop_
_entity.id
_entity.type
_entity.pdbx_description
1 polymer ?
#
loop_
_entity_poly.entity_id
_entity_poly.type
_entity_poly.pdbx_seq_one_letter_code
_entity_poly.pdbx_strand_id
1 'polypeptide(L)'
;MDFTQCVDVAINIFGIDVNGLIINTPKLAQAFYEKMFTADSHAKYREIRNSEYRGIWSDQKMTVRDKHEYFAKLFAQVSKKYKMPAKTLRFIEDKKIAVICVPNKAVDLNNIHMVIDRISELIRYCLLAYHYFHFQFDSFLIEEDEVENEDALQIWIKKEELKLLSEGQSSYLDLIHDGNIYKNKTNRPITVDFDALNELDIRSLSDVIKRKSP
;
A
#
# COMPACT_ATOMS: atom_id res chain seq x y z
N MET A 1 17.77 -2.09 11.91
CA MET A 1 16.85 -2.04 10.76
C MET A 1 16.89 -3.42 10.10
N ASP A 2 15.75 -4.09 9.99
CA ASP A 2 15.71 -5.45 9.42
C ASP A 2 15.60 -5.40 7.88
N PHE A 3 15.88 -6.52 7.23
CA PHE A 3 15.86 -6.65 5.79
C PHE A 3 14.45 -6.49 5.19
N THR A 4 13.41 -6.78 5.97
CA THR A 4 11.99 -6.66 5.61
C THR A 4 11.60 -5.19 5.44
N GLN A 5 12.11 -4.31 6.31
CA GLN A 5 11.92 -2.85 6.22
C GLN A 5 12.59 -2.27 4.96
N CYS A 6 13.73 -2.81 4.53
CA CYS A 6 14.38 -2.41 3.27
C CYS A 6 13.55 -2.77 2.04
N VAL A 7 12.86 -3.92 2.08
CA VAL A 7 11.94 -4.36 1.03
C VAL A 7 10.69 -3.47 1.02
N ASP A 8 10.12 -3.16 2.17
CA ASP A 8 8.94 -2.29 2.29
C ASP A 8 9.23 -0.86 1.79
N VAL A 9 10.42 -0.32 2.07
CA VAL A 9 10.88 0.98 1.54
C VAL A 9 11.03 0.94 0.02
N ALA A 10 11.65 -0.12 -0.54
CA ALA A 10 11.80 -0.24 -1.99
C ALA A 10 10.46 -0.43 -2.72
N ILE A 11 9.52 -1.16 -2.12
CA ILE A 11 8.14 -1.29 -2.60
C ILE A 11 7.46 0.07 -2.60
N ASN A 12 7.56 0.82 -1.51
CA ASN A 12 6.96 2.15 -1.33
C ASN A 12 7.52 3.25 -2.25
N ILE A 13 8.75 3.10 -2.79
CA ILE A 13 9.36 4.12 -3.65
C ILE A 13 9.24 3.77 -5.11
N PHE A 14 9.47 2.51 -5.47
CA PHE A 14 9.71 2.13 -6.86
C PHE A 14 8.58 1.32 -7.48
N GLY A 15 7.69 0.73 -6.69
CA GLY A 15 6.80 -0.31 -7.22
C GLY A 15 7.59 -1.45 -7.90
N ILE A 16 8.89 -1.62 -7.57
CA ILE A 16 9.75 -2.72 -8.03
C ILE A 16 10.28 -3.56 -6.86
N ASP A 17 10.05 -4.88 -6.93
CA ASP A 17 10.76 -5.86 -6.10
C ASP A 17 12.24 -5.88 -6.49
N VAL A 18 13.09 -5.36 -5.59
CA VAL A 18 14.56 -5.36 -5.68
C VAL A 18 15.20 -6.46 -4.83
N ASN A 19 14.40 -7.33 -4.20
CA ASN A 19 14.85 -8.35 -3.26
C ASN A 19 15.89 -9.29 -3.91
N GLY A 20 15.67 -9.69 -5.16
CA GLY A 20 16.63 -10.49 -5.95
C GLY A 20 17.90 -9.77 -6.38
N LEU A 21 17.88 -8.42 -6.45
CA LEU A 21 19.04 -7.59 -6.79
C LEU A 21 19.92 -7.29 -5.57
N ILE A 22 19.28 -7.13 -4.40
CA ILE A 22 19.93 -6.77 -3.14
C ILE A 22 20.55 -7.99 -2.44
N ILE A 23 19.89 -9.14 -2.43
CA ILE A 23 20.39 -10.37 -1.76
C ILE A 23 21.70 -10.85 -2.37
N ASN A 24 21.87 -10.71 -3.68
CA ASN A 24 22.99 -11.32 -4.40
C ASN A 24 24.29 -10.52 -4.32
N THR A 25 24.29 -9.29 -3.79
CA THR A 25 25.52 -8.46 -3.74
C THR A 25 25.58 -7.54 -2.51
N PRO A 26 26.25 -7.94 -1.41
CA PRO A 26 26.32 -7.17 -0.17
C PRO A 26 26.87 -5.74 -0.31
N LYS A 27 27.83 -5.51 -1.21
CA LYS A 27 28.36 -4.15 -1.49
C LYS A 27 27.36 -3.26 -2.22
N LEU A 28 26.49 -3.84 -3.04
CA LEU A 28 25.45 -3.15 -3.81
C LEU A 28 24.26 -2.84 -2.90
N ALA A 29 23.93 -3.75 -1.97
CA ALA A 29 22.99 -3.51 -0.88
C ALA A 29 23.41 -2.32 -0.01
N GLN A 30 24.69 -2.25 0.39
CA GLN A 30 25.20 -1.15 1.19
C GLN A 30 25.25 0.19 0.43
N ALA A 31 25.70 0.19 -0.84
CA ALA A 31 25.67 1.40 -1.67
C ALA A 31 24.24 1.87 -2.02
N PHE A 32 23.29 0.94 -2.13
CA PHE A 32 21.86 1.24 -2.29
C PHE A 32 21.29 1.82 -0.99
N TYR A 33 21.64 1.23 0.15
CA TYR A 33 21.29 1.71 1.50
C TYR A 33 21.85 3.11 1.77
N GLU A 34 23.05 3.44 1.29
CA GLU A 34 23.67 4.76 1.50
C GLU A 34 23.12 5.84 0.56
N LYS A 35 22.67 5.48 -0.66
CA LYS A 35 22.24 6.45 -1.70
C LYS A 35 20.73 6.63 -1.80
N MET A 36 19.94 5.59 -1.57
CA MET A 36 18.48 5.68 -1.66
C MET A 36 17.89 6.33 -0.40
N PHE A 37 18.44 6.07 0.78
CA PHE A 37 17.78 6.29 2.08
C PHE A 37 17.78 7.74 2.60
N THR A 38 18.04 8.75 1.77
CA THR A 38 17.68 10.12 2.16
C THR A 38 16.25 10.40 1.72
N ALA A 39 15.47 11.04 2.60
CA ALA A 39 14.11 11.48 2.25
C ALA A 39 14.11 12.29 0.92
N ASP A 40 15.18 13.06 0.69
CA ASP A 40 15.41 13.82 -0.53
C ASP A 40 15.60 12.95 -1.78
N SER A 41 16.37 11.85 -1.68
CA SER A 41 16.51 10.89 -2.79
C SER A 41 15.19 10.19 -3.09
N HIS A 42 14.44 9.77 -2.06
CA HIS A 42 13.11 9.16 -2.22
C HIS A 42 12.12 10.11 -2.92
N ALA A 43 12.11 11.38 -2.51
CA ALA A 43 11.26 12.39 -3.12
C ALA A 43 11.62 12.60 -4.60
N LYS A 44 12.91 12.68 -4.94
CA LYS A 44 13.38 12.85 -6.32
C LYS A 44 12.96 11.70 -7.24
N TYR A 45 13.17 10.46 -6.83
CA TYR A 45 12.79 9.30 -7.65
C TYR A 45 11.28 9.19 -7.85
N ARG A 46 10.51 9.47 -6.80
CA ARG A 46 9.06 9.53 -6.86
C ARG A 46 8.58 10.61 -7.81
N GLU A 47 9.19 11.79 -7.77
CA GLU A 47 8.82 12.89 -8.67
C GLU A 47 9.11 12.56 -10.13
N ILE A 48 10.23 11.89 -10.43
CA ILE A 48 10.52 11.41 -11.79
C ILE A 48 9.40 10.48 -12.28
N ARG A 49 9.03 9.47 -11.50
CA ARG A 49 7.94 8.54 -11.84
C ARG A 49 6.59 9.23 -11.94
N ASN A 50 6.29 10.12 -10.99
CA ASN A 50 5.07 10.90 -11.00
C ASN A 50 4.97 11.78 -12.25
N SER A 51 6.07 12.37 -12.70
CA SER A 51 6.12 13.15 -13.92
C SER A 51 5.81 12.30 -15.16
N GLU A 52 6.42 11.11 -15.26
CA GLU A 52 6.13 10.15 -16.33
C GLU A 52 4.65 9.76 -16.36
N TYR A 53 4.11 9.31 -15.22
CA TYR A 53 2.72 8.89 -15.13
C TYR A 53 1.74 10.03 -15.37
N ARG A 54 2.03 11.23 -14.83
CA ARG A 54 1.24 12.43 -15.09
C ARG A 54 1.22 12.77 -16.58
N GLY A 55 2.34 12.61 -17.29
CA GLY A 55 2.42 12.81 -18.73
C GLY A 55 1.49 11.87 -19.51
N ILE A 56 1.38 10.61 -19.08
CA ILE A 56 0.45 9.64 -19.69
C ILE A 56 -1.00 10.01 -19.36
N TRP A 57 -1.28 10.37 -18.11
CA TRP A 57 -2.63 10.80 -17.70
C TRP A 57 -3.09 12.07 -18.42
N SER A 58 -2.18 12.98 -18.74
CA SER A 58 -2.47 14.23 -19.45
C SER A 58 -2.41 14.12 -20.98
N ASP A 59 -1.99 12.99 -21.54
CA ASP A 59 -1.89 12.82 -22.99
C ASP A 59 -3.26 12.89 -23.67
N GLN A 60 -3.48 13.93 -24.48
CA GLN A 60 -4.74 14.16 -25.20
C GLN A 60 -4.96 13.17 -26.36
N LYS A 61 -3.92 12.44 -26.79
CA LYS A 61 -4.02 11.44 -27.87
C LYS A 61 -4.60 10.12 -27.38
N MET A 62 -4.53 9.83 -26.09
CA MET A 62 -5.09 8.63 -25.49
C MET A 62 -6.50 8.89 -24.96
N THR A 63 -7.44 7.99 -25.25
CA THR A 63 -8.77 8.04 -24.62
C THR A 63 -8.65 7.72 -23.12
N VAL A 64 -9.65 8.14 -22.33
CA VAL A 64 -9.69 7.81 -20.89
C VAL A 64 -9.65 6.30 -20.67
N ARG A 65 -10.37 5.54 -21.49
CA ARG A 65 -10.38 4.07 -21.44
C ARG A 65 -8.99 3.48 -21.68
N ASP A 66 -8.24 3.98 -22.67
CA ASP A 66 -6.91 3.45 -22.98
C ASP A 66 -5.91 3.77 -21.85
N LYS A 67 -6.04 4.93 -21.20
CA LYS A 67 -5.25 5.27 -19.99
C LYS A 67 -5.57 4.30 -18.85
N HIS A 68 -6.85 4.06 -18.58
CA HIS A 68 -7.30 3.09 -17.58
C HIS A 68 -6.73 1.70 -17.85
N GLU A 69 -6.83 1.21 -19.09
CA GLU A 69 -6.31 -0.10 -19.47
C GLU A 69 -4.79 -0.19 -19.35
N TYR A 70 -4.06 0.86 -19.74
CA TYR A 70 -2.61 0.93 -19.62
C TYR A 70 -2.16 0.81 -18.16
N PHE A 71 -2.71 1.65 -17.27
CA PHE A 71 -2.34 1.61 -15.85
C PHE A 71 -2.86 0.35 -15.15
N ALA A 72 -4.01 -0.19 -15.55
CA ALA A 72 -4.50 -1.49 -15.07
C ALA A 72 -3.54 -2.64 -15.41
N LYS A 73 -3.00 -2.66 -16.63
CA LYS A 73 -2.00 -3.64 -17.06
C LYS A 73 -0.70 -3.50 -16.26
N LEU A 74 -0.21 -2.29 -16.07
CA LEU A 74 0.98 -2.03 -15.24
C LEU A 74 0.77 -2.50 -13.80
N PHE A 75 -0.34 -2.11 -13.18
CA PHE A 75 -0.71 -2.53 -11.84
C PHE A 75 -0.76 -4.05 -11.72
N ALA A 76 -1.46 -4.74 -12.62
CA ALA A 76 -1.58 -6.21 -12.59
C ALA A 76 -0.23 -6.93 -12.76
N GLN A 77 0.67 -6.40 -13.61
CA GLN A 77 2.02 -6.95 -13.76
C GLN A 77 2.83 -6.82 -12.46
N VAL A 78 2.78 -5.64 -11.86
CA VAL A 78 3.53 -5.33 -10.65
C VAL A 78 2.98 -6.09 -9.46
N SER A 79 1.65 -6.15 -9.31
CA SER A 79 1.00 -6.89 -8.23
C SER A 79 1.36 -8.37 -8.28
N LYS A 80 1.40 -8.99 -9.47
CA LYS A 80 1.89 -10.37 -9.66
C LYS A 80 3.36 -10.51 -9.31
N LYS A 81 4.22 -9.57 -9.75
CA LYS A 81 5.65 -9.57 -9.41
C LYS A 81 5.87 -9.59 -7.89
N TYR A 82 5.01 -8.92 -7.14
CA TYR A 82 5.03 -8.86 -5.68
C TYR A 82 4.32 -10.00 -4.97
N LYS A 83 3.82 -11.01 -5.70
CA LYS A 83 3.00 -12.09 -5.11
C LYS A 83 1.75 -11.54 -4.39
N MET A 84 1.28 -10.39 -4.83
CA MET A 84 0.05 -9.72 -4.40
C MET A 84 -0.91 -9.65 -5.60
N PRO A 85 -1.39 -10.79 -6.14
CA PRO A 85 -2.21 -10.77 -7.34
C PRO A 85 -3.57 -10.11 -7.04
N ALA A 86 -3.90 -9.04 -7.75
CA ALA A 86 -5.27 -8.56 -7.81
C ALA A 86 -6.07 -9.43 -8.79
N LYS A 87 -7.32 -9.74 -8.43
CA LYS A 87 -8.25 -10.50 -9.28
C LYS A 87 -8.93 -9.60 -10.28
N THR A 88 -9.51 -8.49 -9.81
CA THR A 88 -10.16 -7.51 -10.67
C THR A 88 -9.79 -6.09 -10.25
N LEU A 89 -9.88 -5.17 -11.20
CA LEU A 89 -9.70 -3.75 -11.00
C LEU A 89 -10.84 -3.04 -11.72
N ARG A 90 -11.55 -2.19 -10.99
CA ARG A 90 -12.75 -1.48 -11.44
C ARG A 90 -12.61 0.00 -11.09
N PHE A 91 -13.23 0.86 -11.87
CA PHE A 91 -13.20 2.31 -11.65
C PHE A 91 -14.62 2.84 -11.51
N ILE A 92 -14.88 3.57 -10.42
CA ILE A 92 -16.11 4.33 -10.21
C ILE A 92 -15.77 5.80 -10.49
N GLU A 93 -15.87 6.20 -11.75
CA GLU A 93 -15.31 7.47 -12.26
C GLU A 93 -16.00 8.70 -11.66
N ASP A 94 -17.33 8.67 -11.54
CA ASP A 94 -18.14 9.75 -10.96
C ASP A 94 -17.77 10.05 -9.50
N LYS A 95 -17.39 9.01 -8.76
CA LYS A 95 -16.95 9.12 -7.36
C LYS A 95 -15.43 9.17 -7.22
N LYS A 96 -14.69 9.05 -8.31
CA LYS A 96 -13.22 8.94 -8.32
C LYS A 96 -12.68 7.88 -7.36
N ILE A 97 -13.27 6.68 -7.39
CA ILE A 97 -12.82 5.54 -6.58
C ILE A 97 -12.21 4.46 -7.49
N ALA A 98 -11.00 4.01 -7.16
CA ALA A 98 -10.41 2.79 -7.71
C ALA A 98 -10.75 1.61 -6.80
N VAL A 99 -11.38 0.58 -7.35
CA VAL A 99 -11.81 -0.61 -6.61
C VAL A 99 -10.96 -1.80 -7.06
N ILE A 100 -10.24 -2.40 -6.13
CA ILE A 100 -9.37 -3.54 -6.38
C ILE A 100 -9.91 -4.74 -5.62
N CYS A 101 -10.25 -5.79 -6.36
CA CYS A 101 -10.67 -7.04 -5.76
C CYS A 101 -9.47 -7.98 -5.63
N VAL A 102 -9.28 -8.55 -4.45
CA VAL A 102 -8.14 -9.41 -4.11
C VAL A 102 -8.62 -10.78 -3.64
N PRO A 103 -7.79 -11.84 -3.73
CA PRO A 103 -8.15 -13.15 -3.22
C PRO A 103 -8.51 -13.06 -1.74
N ASN A 104 -9.64 -13.68 -1.36
CA ASN A 104 -9.96 -13.92 0.04
C ASN A 104 -8.83 -14.74 0.68
N LYS A 105 -8.52 -14.42 1.93
CA LYS A 105 -7.65 -15.22 2.76
C LYS A 105 -8.40 -15.46 4.06
N ALA A 106 -8.71 -16.72 4.35
CA ALA A 106 -9.35 -17.08 5.61
C ALA A 106 -8.53 -16.56 6.80
N VAL A 107 -9.16 -15.68 7.59
CA VAL A 107 -8.58 -15.09 8.80
C VAL A 107 -9.52 -15.40 9.96
N ASP A 108 -8.96 -15.92 11.05
CA ASP A 108 -9.71 -15.97 12.31
C ASP A 108 -9.86 -14.55 12.84
N LEU A 109 -11.06 -14.00 12.70
CA LEU A 109 -11.36 -12.64 13.13
C LEU A 109 -11.37 -12.45 14.65
N ASN A 110 -11.28 -13.53 15.43
CA ASN A 110 -11.09 -13.44 16.89
C ASN A 110 -9.60 -13.29 17.25
N ASN A 111 -8.69 -13.55 16.31
CA ASN A 111 -7.26 -13.35 16.47
C ASN A 111 -6.85 -11.96 15.93
N ILE A 112 -6.68 -11.01 16.84
CA ILE A 112 -6.37 -9.62 16.49
C ILE A 112 -5.08 -9.48 15.68
N HIS A 113 -4.07 -10.33 15.91
CA HIS A 113 -2.82 -10.28 15.15
C HIS A 113 -3.03 -10.70 13.69
N MET A 114 -3.80 -11.76 13.45
CA MET A 114 -4.11 -12.18 12.08
C MET A 114 -4.95 -11.13 11.34
N VAL A 115 -5.86 -10.45 12.04
CA VAL A 115 -6.65 -9.35 11.50
C VAL A 115 -5.75 -8.17 11.12
N ILE A 116 -4.86 -7.74 12.01
CA ILE A 116 -3.90 -6.65 11.75
C ILE A 116 -2.98 -6.98 10.58
N ASP A 117 -2.43 -8.19 10.54
CA ASP A 117 -1.57 -8.64 9.44
C ASP A 117 -2.33 -8.60 8.11
N ARG A 118 -3.58 -9.04 8.10
CA ARG A 118 -4.39 -9.02 6.88
C ARG A 118 -4.73 -7.60 6.45
N ILE A 119 -5.13 -6.73 7.37
CA ILE A 119 -5.42 -5.32 7.05
C ILE A 119 -4.16 -4.65 6.52
N SER A 120 -3.00 -4.89 7.13
CA SER A 120 -1.71 -4.38 6.65
C SER A 120 -1.42 -4.83 5.22
N GLU A 121 -1.73 -6.08 4.88
CA GLU A 121 -1.65 -6.59 3.51
C GLU A 121 -2.60 -5.84 2.56
N LEU A 122 -3.84 -5.56 2.98
CA LEU A 122 -4.81 -4.78 2.19
C LEU A 122 -4.36 -3.31 2.01
N ILE A 123 -3.78 -2.68 3.04
CA ILE A 123 -3.18 -1.34 2.94
C ILE A 123 -2.04 -1.32 1.91
N ARG A 124 -1.22 -2.38 1.86
CA ARG A 124 -0.17 -2.51 0.84
C ARG A 124 -0.76 -2.54 -0.59
N TYR A 125 -1.94 -3.14 -0.80
CA TYR A 125 -2.65 -3.02 -2.08
C TYR A 125 -3.08 -1.57 -2.36
N CYS A 126 -3.59 -0.84 -1.37
CA CYS A 126 -3.92 0.59 -1.51
C CYS A 126 -2.70 1.41 -1.92
N LEU A 127 -1.56 1.23 -1.24
CA LEU A 127 -0.30 1.91 -1.57
C LEU A 127 0.16 1.59 -2.99
N LEU A 128 0.09 0.32 -3.37
CA LEU A 128 0.45 -0.09 -4.72
C LEU A 128 -0.45 0.59 -5.76
N ALA A 129 -1.76 0.62 -5.53
CA ALA A 129 -2.72 1.29 -6.40
C ALA A 129 -2.49 2.81 -6.45
N TYR A 130 -2.19 3.43 -5.31
CA TYR A 130 -1.89 4.85 -5.20
C TYR A 130 -0.81 5.29 -6.19
N HIS A 131 0.27 4.53 -6.33
CA HIS A 131 1.36 4.90 -7.25
C HIS A 131 0.93 5.06 -8.70
N TYR A 132 -0.10 4.35 -9.16
CA TYR A 132 -0.54 4.38 -10.56
C TYR A 132 -1.76 5.29 -10.78
N PHE A 133 -2.67 5.33 -9.82
CA PHE A 133 -4.01 5.89 -10.04
C PHE A 133 -4.29 7.20 -9.27
N HIS A 134 -3.40 7.64 -8.36
CA HIS A 134 -3.65 8.85 -7.53
C HIS A 134 -3.83 10.16 -8.32
N PHE A 135 -3.46 10.20 -9.60
CA PHE A 135 -3.70 11.38 -10.44
C PHE A 135 -5.17 11.57 -10.80
N GLN A 136 -5.93 10.48 -10.88
CA GLN A 136 -7.31 10.49 -11.34
C GLN A 136 -8.32 10.13 -10.24
N PHE A 137 -7.88 9.37 -9.24
CA PHE A 137 -8.74 8.84 -8.18
C PHE A 137 -8.38 9.45 -6.82
N ASP A 138 -9.41 9.77 -6.03
CA ASP A 138 -9.30 10.41 -4.71
C ASP A 138 -9.38 9.37 -3.58
N SER A 139 -9.70 8.11 -3.91
CA SER A 139 -9.91 7.04 -2.95
C SER A 139 -9.67 5.65 -3.53
N PHE A 140 -9.28 4.73 -2.65
CA PHE A 140 -8.91 3.36 -2.98
C PHE A 140 -9.69 2.41 -2.08
N LEU A 141 -10.49 1.54 -2.69
CA LEU A 141 -11.24 0.49 -2.02
C LEU A 141 -10.63 -0.86 -2.39
N ILE A 142 -10.12 -1.59 -1.42
CA ILE A 142 -9.70 -2.98 -1.59
C ILE A 142 -10.80 -3.86 -0.99
N GLU A 143 -11.32 -4.78 -1.80
CA GLU A 143 -12.34 -5.74 -1.39
C GLU A 143 -11.81 -7.16 -1.57
N GLU A 144 -11.95 -8.00 -0.55
CA GLU A 144 -11.74 -9.43 -0.73
C GLU A 144 -12.88 -10.06 -1.53
N ASP A 145 -12.56 -11.11 -2.29
CA ASP A 145 -13.56 -11.98 -2.88
C ASP A 145 -14.54 -12.50 -1.82
N GLU A 146 -15.82 -12.53 -2.18
CA GLU A 146 -16.84 -13.21 -1.38
C GLU A 146 -16.73 -14.71 -1.60
N VAL A 147 -16.38 -15.45 -0.55
CA VAL A 147 -16.37 -16.92 -0.53
C VAL A 147 -17.48 -17.37 0.40
N GLU A 148 -18.25 -18.38 -0.02
CA GLU A 148 -19.40 -18.86 0.74
C GLU A 148 -18.97 -19.35 2.14
N ASN A 149 -19.63 -18.84 3.18
CA ASN A 149 -19.32 -19.12 4.59
C ASN A 149 -17.98 -18.60 5.11
N GLU A 150 -17.30 -17.72 4.37
CA GLU A 150 -16.10 -17.05 4.84
C GLU A 150 -16.36 -15.55 5.02
N ASP A 151 -15.72 -14.97 6.01
CA ASP A 151 -15.75 -13.52 6.19
C ASP A 151 -14.84 -12.84 5.15
N ALA A 152 -15.31 -11.71 4.62
CA ALA A 152 -14.57 -10.88 3.69
C ALA A 152 -14.32 -9.49 4.31
N LEU A 153 -13.06 -9.07 4.28
CA LEU A 153 -12.61 -7.76 4.68
C LEU A 153 -12.59 -6.81 3.49
N GLN A 154 -12.87 -5.55 3.79
CA GLN A 154 -12.72 -4.45 2.84
C GLN A 154 -12.07 -3.27 3.55
N ILE A 155 -11.21 -2.55 2.85
CA ILE A 155 -10.60 -1.32 3.37
C ILE A 155 -10.76 -0.21 2.35
N TRP A 156 -11.19 0.96 2.83
CA TRP A 156 -11.29 2.17 2.04
C TRP A 156 -10.39 3.25 2.64
N ILE A 157 -9.38 3.66 1.87
CA ILE A 157 -8.40 4.69 2.26
C ILE A 157 -8.45 5.85 1.27
N LYS A 158 -8.36 7.08 1.78
CA LYS A 158 -8.27 8.28 0.94
C LYS A 158 -6.87 8.46 0.40
N LYS A 159 -6.77 9.12 -0.75
CA LYS A 159 -5.49 9.45 -1.39
C LYS A 159 -4.55 10.22 -0.47
N GLU A 160 -5.06 11.15 0.32
CA GLU A 160 -4.27 12.01 1.20
C GLU A 160 -3.59 11.20 2.31
N GLU A 161 -4.28 10.20 2.84
CA GLU A 161 -3.77 9.31 3.89
C GLU A 161 -2.66 8.41 3.34
N LEU A 162 -2.84 7.87 2.12
CA LEU A 162 -1.82 7.11 1.42
C LEU A 162 -0.62 7.98 1.03
N LYS A 163 -0.84 9.24 0.69
CA LYS A 163 0.24 10.20 0.44
C LYS A 163 1.11 10.36 1.68
N LEU A 164 0.51 10.62 2.85
CA LEU A 164 1.22 10.75 4.12
C LEU A 164 2.04 9.49 4.45
N LEU A 165 1.44 8.30 4.29
CA LEU A 165 2.15 7.03 4.53
C LEU A 165 3.31 6.87 3.56
N SER A 166 3.08 7.17 2.28
CA SER A 166 4.10 7.06 1.25
C SER A 166 5.27 8.04 1.47
N GLU A 167 5.04 9.18 2.12
CA GLU A 167 6.04 10.20 2.47
C GLU A 167 6.70 9.94 3.83
N GLY A 168 6.32 8.86 4.53
CA GLY A 168 6.83 8.51 5.86
C GLY A 168 6.32 9.44 6.97
N GLN A 169 5.22 10.16 6.73
CA GLN A 169 4.58 11.07 7.68
C GLN A 169 3.46 10.41 8.51
N SER A 170 3.05 9.20 8.12
CA SER A 170 2.18 8.31 8.90
C SER A 170 2.69 6.87 8.81
N SER A 171 2.18 6.01 9.67
CA SER A 171 2.46 4.58 9.75
C SER A 171 1.25 3.74 9.31
N TYR A 172 1.48 2.45 9.07
CA TYR A 172 0.38 1.50 8.82
C TYR A 172 -0.59 1.45 10.01
N LEU A 173 -0.09 1.56 11.23
CA LEU A 173 -0.91 1.55 12.44
C LEU A 173 -1.87 2.74 12.50
N ASP A 174 -1.42 3.92 12.10
CA ASP A 174 -2.28 5.11 12.01
C ASP A 174 -3.42 4.88 11.01
N LEU A 175 -3.12 4.25 9.86
CA LEU A 175 -4.16 3.89 8.88
C LEU A 175 -5.08 2.76 9.33
N ILE A 176 -4.63 1.84 10.17
CA ILE A 176 -5.49 0.79 10.75
C ILE A 176 -6.44 1.40 11.77
N HIS A 177 -5.96 2.38 12.54
CA HIS A 177 -6.77 3.09 13.54
C HIS A 177 -7.85 3.97 12.89
N ASP A 178 -7.45 4.80 11.93
CA ASP A 178 -8.31 5.82 11.33
C ASP A 178 -9.07 5.29 10.10
N GLY A 179 -8.69 4.10 9.62
CA GLY A 179 -9.17 3.53 8.37
C GLY A 179 -10.62 3.09 8.42
N ASN A 180 -11.32 3.27 7.29
CA ASN A 180 -12.66 2.70 7.10
C ASN A 180 -12.53 1.22 6.74
N ILE A 181 -12.64 0.36 7.75
CA ILE A 181 -12.52 -1.09 7.60
C ILE A 181 -13.90 -1.72 7.74
N TYR A 182 -14.29 -2.53 6.76
CA TYR A 182 -15.58 -3.16 6.68
C TYR A 182 -15.43 -4.68 6.72
N LYS A 183 -16.37 -5.33 7.40
CA LYS A 183 -16.55 -6.79 7.39
C LYS A 183 -17.87 -7.08 6.70
N ASN A 184 -17.87 -7.87 5.63
CA ASN A 184 -19.08 -8.22 4.88
C ASN A 184 -19.95 -6.99 4.57
N LYS A 185 -19.32 -5.90 4.09
CA LYS A 185 -19.95 -4.59 3.77
C LYS A 185 -20.55 -3.84 4.96
N THR A 186 -20.33 -4.29 6.19
CA THR A 186 -20.76 -3.62 7.42
C THR A 186 -19.56 -2.93 8.07
N ASN A 187 -19.69 -1.64 8.40
CA ASN A 187 -18.61 -0.88 9.04
C ASN A 187 -18.32 -1.47 10.42
N ARG A 188 -17.08 -1.91 10.65
CA ARG A 188 -16.60 -2.28 11.99
C ARG A 188 -15.48 -1.31 12.34
N PRO A 189 -15.68 -0.38 13.29
CA PRO A 189 -14.53 0.28 13.90
C PRO A 189 -13.69 -0.82 14.55
N ILE A 190 -12.51 -1.09 13.99
CA ILE A 190 -11.56 -2.02 14.61
C ILE A 190 -10.88 -1.22 15.71
N THR A 191 -11.42 -1.34 16.93
CA THR A 191 -10.76 -0.79 18.12
C THR A 191 -9.57 -1.67 18.43
N VAL A 192 -8.42 -1.30 17.87
CA VAL A 192 -7.15 -1.91 18.20
C VAL A 192 -6.71 -1.40 19.57
N ASP A 193 -6.37 -2.29 20.50
CA ASP A 193 -5.78 -1.92 21.78
C ASP A 193 -4.30 -1.59 21.58
N PHE A 194 -3.99 -0.29 21.48
CA PHE A 194 -2.64 0.22 21.19
C PHE A 194 -1.68 0.08 22.35
N ASP A 195 -2.15 -0.10 23.59
CA ASP A 195 -1.26 -0.31 24.73
C ASP A 195 -0.59 -1.69 24.61
N ALA A 196 -1.34 -2.71 24.20
CA ALA A 196 -0.82 -4.05 23.94
C ALA A 196 0.13 -4.11 22.72
N LEU A 197 -0.12 -3.31 21.66
CA LEU A 197 0.78 -3.23 20.50
C LEU A 197 2.02 -2.39 20.76
N ASN A 198 1.92 -1.31 21.56
CA ASN A 198 3.07 -0.55 22.02
C ASN A 198 4.03 -1.40 22.83
N GLU A 199 3.53 -2.28 23.71
CA GLU A 199 4.39 -3.21 24.45
C GLU A 199 5.13 -4.21 23.55
N LEU A 200 4.56 -4.57 22.40
CA LEU A 200 5.20 -5.43 21.39
C LEU A 200 6.20 -4.68 20.51
N ASP A 201 5.93 -3.42 20.16
CA ASP A 201 6.82 -2.55 19.38
C ASP A 201 8.03 -2.06 20.21
N ILE A 202 7.83 -1.71 21.49
CA ILE A 202 8.90 -1.31 22.42
C ILE A 202 9.87 -2.48 22.66
N ARG A 203 9.38 -3.73 22.59
CA ARG A 203 10.24 -4.91 22.65
C ARG A 203 10.98 -5.20 21.34
N SER A 204 10.51 -4.70 20.20
CA SER A 204 11.04 -5.04 18.87
C SER A 204 11.92 -3.94 18.25
N LEU A 205 11.78 -2.68 18.65
CA LEU A 205 12.47 -1.55 18.01
C LEU A 205 12.99 -0.51 19.02
N SER A 206 14.31 -0.40 19.10
CA SER A 206 15.01 0.72 19.71
C SER A 206 14.88 2.01 18.87
N ASP A 207 14.20 3.01 19.45
CA ASP A 207 14.49 4.46 19.44
C ASP A 207 14.57 5.33 18.15
N VAL A 208 14.03 4.96 16.98
CA VAL A 208 14.28 5.79 15.76
C VAL A 208 13.08 6.58 15.18
N ILE A 209 11.83 6.42 15.63
CA ILE A 209 10.70 7.16 15.03
C ILE A 209 9.99 8.04 16.07
N LYS A 210 10.25 9.35 16.03
CA LYS A 210 9.47 10.35 16.78
C LYS A 210 8.07 10.45 16.19
N ARG A 211 7.09 9.88 16.89
CA ARG A 211 5.65 9.98 16.59
C ARG A 211 5.14 11.40 16.84
N LYS A 212 4.05 11.79 16.17
CA LYS A 212 3.27 12.98 16.57
C LYS A 212 2.65 12.71 17.93
N SER A 213 2.84 13.65 18.86
CA SER A 213 2.16 13.62 20.15
C SER A 213 0.65 13.85 19.96
N PRO A 214 -0.19 13.28 20.85
CA PRO A 214 -1.64 13.43 20.82
C PRO A 214 -2.10 14.89 20.86
#